data_AF-A0A968SW55-F1
#
_entry.id   AF-A0A968SW55-F1
#
_cell.length_a   1.000
_cell.length_b   1.000
_cell.length_c   1.000
_cell.angle_alpha   90.00
_cell.angle_beta   90.00
_cell.angle_gamma   90.00
#
_symmetry.space_group_name_H-M   'P 1'
#
loop_
_entity.id
_entity.type
_entity.pdbx_description
1 polymer ?
#
loop_
_entity_poly.entity_id
_entity_poly.type
_entity_poly.pdbx_seq_one_letter_code
_entity_poly.pdbx_strand_id
1 'polypeptide(L)'
;MDGFGVMIDRLCGHHKKDAARLTDAIGKVIQKVWTDDHALILEFEDGSGLGFSDEGQSCCEARYMSTDDDLAYFAGSTLQGAELREGPDMPGREEHNTQFLLVATSKGVFTVVNHVEHNGYYGGFAIRVLERNV
;
A
#
# COMPACT_ATOMS: atom_id res chain seq x y z
N MET A 1 6.76 -21.31 11.40
CA MET A 1 6.06 -20.01 11.47
C MET A 1 6.62 -19.19 10.32
N ASP A 2 6.08 -19.43 9.13
CA ASP A 2 6.41 -18.65 7.94
C ASP A 2 5.70 -17.30 8.07
N GLY A 3 6.25 -16.46 8.94
CA GLY A 3 5.76 -15.11 9.20
C GLY A 3 6.00 -14.24 7.97
N PHE A 4 5.21 -13.18 7.85
CA PHE A 4 5.12 -12.18 6.77
C PHE A 4 6.43 -11.64 6.12
N GLY A 5 7.62 -12.05 6.57
CA GLY A 5 8.93 -11.70 6.01
C GLY A 5 9.25 -12.23 4.60
N VAL A 6 8.33 -12.94 3.93
CA VAL A 6 8.54 -13.51 2.57
C VAL A 6 7.73 -12.79 1.48
N MET A 7 6.81 -11.87 1.83
CA MET A 7 5.89 -11.24 0.85
C MET A 7 6.47 -10.02 0.10
N ILE A 8 7.71 -9.62 0.40
CA ILE A 8 8.30 -8.38 -0.12
C ILE A 8 8.58 -8.45 -1.64
N ASP A 9 8.91 -9.64 -2.17
CA ASP A 9 9.32 -9.81 -3.58
C ASP A 9 8.15 -9.61 -4.57
N ARG A 10 6.92 -9.97 -4.17
CA ARG A 10 5.70 -9.79 -4.98
C ARG A 10 5.16 -8.35 -4.93
N LEU A 11 5.31 -7.67 -3.80
CA LEU A 11 4.85 -6.29 -3.62
C LEU A 11 5.60 -5.29 -4.52
N CYS A 12 6.89 -5.53 -4.77
CA CYS A 12 7.75 -4.54 -5.39
C CYS A 12 8.04 -4.78 -6.88
N GLY A 13 7.46 -5.80 -7.53
CA GLY A 13 7.68 -6.07 -8.96
C GLY A 13 9.16 -6.14 -9.38
N HIS A 14 10.03 -6.73 -8.54
CA HIS A 14 11.49 -6.76 -8.66
C HIS A 14 12.25 -5.44 -8.39
N HIS A 15 11.59 -4.39 -7.88
CA HIS A 15 12.25 -3.17 -7.42
C HIS A 15 12.96 -3.38 -6.07
N LYS A 16 14.23 -3.78 -6.12
CA LYS A 16 15.07 -4.03 -4.92
C LYS A 16 15.09 -2.89 -3.90
N LYS A 17 14.96 -1.63 -4.35
CA LYS A 17 14.95 -0.45 -3.47
C LYS A 17 13.68 -0.39 -2.61
N ASP A 18 12.54 -0.69 -3.21
CA ASP A 18 11.24 -0.69 -2.56
C ASP A 18 11.18 -1.82 -1.52
N ALA A 19 11.71 -2.99 -1.90
CA ALA A 19 11.87 -4.12 -1.00
C ALA A 19 12.76 -3.80 0.21
N ALA A 20 13.89 -3.13 -0.01
CA ALA A 20 14.79 -2.70 1.04
C ALA A 20 14.11 -1.70 1.98
N ARG A 21 13.41 -0.69 1.45
CA ARG A 21 12.67 0.31 2.25
C ARG A 21 11.64 -0.33 3.17
N LEU A 22 10.85 -1.28 2.65
CA LEU A 22 9.89 -2.01 3.48
C LEU A 22 10.61 -2.86 4.53
N THR A 23 11.67 -3.56 4.15
CA THR A 23 12.46 -4.39 5.09
C THR A 23 13.03 -3.55 6.22
N ASP A 24 13.58 -2.37 5.92
CA ASP A 24 14.16 -1.45 6.89
C ASP A 24 13.10 -0.83 7.83
N ALA A 25 11.84 -0.76 7.38
CA ALA A 25 10.73 -0.26 8.18
C ALA A 25 10.06 -1.33 9.06
N ILE A 26 10.20 -2.61 8.74
CA ILE A 26 9.66 -3.71 9.56
C ILE A 26 10.29 -3.67 10.96
N GLY A 27 9.44 -3.78 11.98
CA GLY A 27 9.83 -3.70 13.38
C GLY A 27 9.76 -2.29 13.97
N LYS A 28 9.55 -1.25 13.15
CA LYS A 28 9.32 0.12 13.67
C LYS A 28 7.93 0.29 14.25
N VAL A 29 7.81 1.18 15.24
CA VAL A 29 6.54 1.54 15.88
C VAL A 29 5.89 2.68 15.10
N ILE A 30 4.66 2.47 14.66
CA ILE A 30 3.86 3.44 13.92
C ILE A 30 3.41 4.52 14.89
N GLN A 31 3.86 5.75 14.68
CA GLN A 31 3.35 6.91 15.39
C GLN A 31 1.98 7.32 14.82
N LYS A 32 1.86 7.32 13.50
CA LYS A 32 0.65 7.75 12.79
C LYS A 32 0.54 7.04 11.44
N VAL A 33 -0.68 6.75 11.01
CA VAL A 33 -0.95 6.22 9.68
C VAL A 33 -2.20 6.88 9.11
N TRP A 34 -2.17 7.22 7.84
CA TRP A 34 -3.31 7.79 7.12
C TRP A 34 -3.18 7.49 5.63
N THR A 35 -4.30 7.56 4.92
CA THR A 35 -4.33 7.50 3.46
C THR A 35 -4.98 8.76 2.91
N ASP A 36 -4.51 9.22 1.77
CA ASP A 36 -5.23 10.14 0.90
C ASP A 36 -5.50 9.46 -0.45
N ASP A 37 -6.04 10.19 -1.42
CA ASP A 37 -6.35 9.66 -2.75
C ASP A 37 -5.11 9.13 -3.47
N HIS A 38 -3.89 9.57 -3.11
CA HIS A 38 -2.67 9.24 -3.84
C HIS A 38 -1.76 8.26 -3.13
N ALA A 39 -1.77 8.25 -1.80
CA ALA A 39 -0.85 7.41 -1.04
C ALA A 39 -1.38 7.02 0.35
N LEU A 40 -0.96 5.82 0.77
CA LEU A 40 -0.92 5.41 2.17
C LEU A 40 0.41 5.86 2.77
N ILE A 41 0.37 6.51 3.94
CA ILE A 41 1.56 7.02 4.63
C ILE A 41 1.60 6.51 6.07
N LEU A 42 2.76 5.98 6.47
CA LEU A 42 3.10 5.57 7.82
C LEU A 42 4.24 6.47 8.32
N GLU A 43 4.00 7.13 9.45
CA GLU A 43 4.99 7.86 10.23
C GLU A 43 5.38 6.99 11.43
N PHE A 44 6.67 6.86 11.70
CA PHE A 44 7.19 6.05 12.79
C PHE A 44 7.72 6.92 13.93
N GLU A 45 7.74 6.38 15.16
CA GLU A 45 8.21 7.11 16.35
C GLU A 45 9.69 7.53 16.29
N ASP A 46 10.49 6.93 15.39
CA ASP A 46 11.88 7.34 15.14
C ASP A 46 12.01 8.57 14.21
N GLY A 47 10.88 9.14 13.78
CA GLY A 47 10.79 10.28 12.88
C GLY A 47 10.94 9.93 11.40
N SER A 48 11.08 8.65 11.05
CA SER A 48 11.10 8.22 9.64
C SER A 48 9.68 7.98 9.11
N GLY A 49 9.52 8.02 7.78
CA GLY A 49 8.25 7.74 7.11
C GLY A 49 8.37 6.76 5.95
N LEU A 50 7.32 5.96 5.78
CA LEU A 50 7.15 5.05 4.65
C LEU A 50 5.82 5.33 3.96
N GLY A 51 5.82 5.38 2.63
CA GLY A 51 4.60 5.56 1.84
C GLY A 51 4.44 4.48 0.77
N PHE A 52 3.19 4.20 0.42
CA PHE A 52 2.80 3.38 -0.72
C PHE A 52 2.01 4.25 -1.68
N SER A 53 2.38 4.25 -2.96
CA SER A 53 1.76 5.07 -4.02
C SER A 53 1.62 4.25 -5.30
N ASP A 54 0.54 4.45 -6.06
CA ASP A 54 0.41 3.87 -7.40
C ASP A 54 0.98 4.84 -8.45
N GLU A 55 2.16 4.52 -8.97
CA GLU A 55 2.87 5.37 -9.95
C GLU A 55 2.58 4.94 -11.41
N GLY A 56 1.41 4.35 -11.65
CA GLY A 56 0.94 3.94 -12.97
C GLY A 56 0.68 5.10 -13.94
N GLN A 57 0.60 4.80 -15.24
CA GLN A 57 0.57 5.80 -16.31
C GLN A 57 -0.81 6.45 -16.50
N SER A 58 -0.99 7.71 -16.08
CA SER A 58 -2.31 8.38 -15.97
C SER A 58 -2.96 8.92 -17.26
N CYS A 59 -2.67 8.39 -18.45
CA CYS A 59 -3.33 8.89 -19.66
C CYS A 59 -4.71 8.25 -19.83
N CYS A 60 -5.77 8.97 -19.45
CA CYS A 60 -7.19 8.54 -19.50
C CYS A 60 -7.59 7.53 -18.41
N GLU A 61 -6.96 7.58 -17.25
CA GLU A 61 -7.26 6.72 -16.11
C GLU A 61 -7.47 7.56 -14.84
N ALA A 62 -8.41 7.16 -13.98
CA ALA A 62 -8.55 7.70 -12.63
C ALA A 62 -7.99 6.68 -11.62
N ARG A 63 -6.98 7.08 -10.86
CA ARG A 63 -6.29 6.24 -9.88
C ARG A 63 -6.43 6.84 -8.50
N TYR A 64 -6.92 6.05 -7.54
CA TYR A 64 -7.07 6.52 -6.16
C TYR A 64 -6.99 5.39 -5.13
N MET A 65 -6.67 5.74 -3.88
CA MET A 65 -6.66 4.82 -2.74
C MET A 65 -7.82 5.07 -1.78
N SER A 66 -8.39 4.01 -1.22
CA SER A 66 -9.44 4.11 -0.19
C SER A 66 -9.28 3.01 0.87
N THR A 67 -9.89 3.20 2.04
CA THR A 67 -9.94 2.17 3.09
C THR A 67 -11.19 2.35 3.94
N ASP A 68 -11.76 1.24 4.39
CA ASP A 68 -12.84 1.21 5.38
C ASP A 68 -12.31 1.01 6.81
N ASP A 69 -11.01 0.75 6.98
CA ASP A 69 -10.38 0.53 8.28
C ASP A 69 -10.12 1.86 9.01
N ASP A 70 -10.28 1.86 10.34
CA ASP A 70 -9.86 2.99 11.18
C ASP A 70 -8.32 2.98 11.33
N LEU A 71 -7.63 3.68 10.44
CA LEU A 71 -6.17 3.76 10.44
C LEU A 71 -5.61 4.29 11.78
N ALA A 72 -6.30 5.20 12.46
CA ALA A 72 -5.82 5.79 13.71
C ALA A 72 -5.67 4.73 14.82
N TYR A 73 -6.46 3.65 14.79
CA TYR A 73 -6.35 2.52 15.73
C TYR A 73 -4.95 1.88 15.75
N PHE A 74 -4.23 1.93 14.62
CA PHE A 74 -2.93 1.29 14.44
C PHE A 74 -1.75 2.14 14.95
N ALA A 75 -1.97 3.37 15.41
CA ALA A 75 -0.95 4.12 16.13
C ALA A 75 -0.46 3.35 17.38
N GLY A 76 0.84 3.36 17.62
CA GLY A 76 1.54 2.58 18.66
C GLY A 76 1.70 1.09 18.34
N SER A 77 1.31 0.62 17.14
CA SER A 77 1.56 -0.77 16.71
C SER A 77 2.90 -0.89 15.99
N THR A 78 3.44 -2.11 15.92
CA THR A 78 4.68 -2.42 15.22
C THR A 78 4.37 -2.89 13.81
N LEU A 79 5.03 -2.33 12.79
CA LEU A 79 4.91 -2.81 11.41
C LEU A 79 5.55 -4.20 11.27
N GLN A 80 4.80 -5.15 10.71
CA GLN A 80 5.24 -6.54 10.52
C GLN A 80 5.44 -6.91 9.05
N GLY A 81 4.81 -6.18 8.12
CA GLY A 81 4.98 -6.38 6.69
C GLY A 81 3.82 -5.81 5.87
N ALA A 82 3.89 -5.99 4.55
CA ALA A 82 2.82 -5.63 3.63
C ALA A 82 2.74 -6.62 2.45
N GLU A 83 1.56 -6.77 1.86
CA GLU A 83 1.27 -7.69 0.75
C GLU A 83 0.27 -7.06 -0.24
N LEU A 84 0.44 -7.33 -1.54
CA LEU A 84 -0.60 -7.05 -2.54
C LEU A 84 -1.40 -8.30 -2.86
N ARG A 85 -2.72 -8.14 -2.96
CA ARG A 85 -3.64 -9.15 -3.47
C ARG A 85 -4.51 -8.57 -4.56
N GLU A 86 -4.87 -9.41 -5.53
CA GLU A 86 -5.87 -9.06 -6.53
C GLU A 86 -7.21 -8.78 -5.83
N GLY A 87 -7.82 -7.65 -6.16
CA GLY A 87 -9.17 -7.33 -5.76
C GLY A 87 -10.17 -7.75 -6.86
N PRO A 88 -11.47 -7.70 -6.56
CA PRO A 88 -12.49 -7.97 -7.56
C PRO A 88 -12.50 -6.88 -8.65
N ASP A 89 -12.76 -7.29 -9.89
CA ASP A 89 -13.15 -6.34 -10.92
C ASP A 89 -14.57 -5.83 -10.60
N MET A 90 -14.73 -4.51 -10.63
CA MET A 90 -16.02 -3.88 -10.39
C MET A 90 -16.73 -3.59 -11.72
N PRO A 91 -18.01 -3.99 -11.87
CA PRO A 91 -18.76 -3.72 -13.08
C PRO A 91 -19.11 -2.23 -13.17
N GLY A 92 -18.63 -1.55 -14.21
CA GLY A 92 -18.88 -0.13 -14.47
C GLY A 92 -19.16 0.15 -15.95
N ARG A 93 -19.44 1.42 -16.27
CA ARG A 93 -19.49 1.89 -17.67
C ARG A 93 -18.08 1.94 -18.29
N GLU A 94 -17.08 2.03 -17.43
CA GLU A 94 -15.64 1.94 -17.66
C GLU A 94 -15.13 0.71 -16.88
N GLU A 95 -13.98 0.16 -17.27
CA GLU A 95 -13.36 -0.94 -16.54
C GLU A 95 -12.79 -0.42 -15.21
N HIS A 96 -13.07 -1.14 -14.12
CA HIS A 96 -12.64 -0.76 -12.78
C HIS A 96 -11.92 -1.94 -12.13
N ASN A 97 -10.59 -1.90 -12.16
CA ASN A 97 -9.78 -2.88 -11.45
C ASN A 97 -9.54 -2.42 -10.01
N THR A 98 -9.44 -3.39 -9.10
CA THR A 98 -9.00 -3.13 -7.73
C THR A 98 -7.85 -4.02 -7.32
N GLN A 99 -6.98 -3.51 -6.44
CA GLN A 99 -5.90 -4.26 -5.82
C GLN A 99 -5.81 -3.91 -4.35
N PHE A 100 -5.78 -4.93 -3.51
CA PHE A 100 -5.69 -4.77 -2.06
C PHE A 100 -4.24 -4.71 -1.61
N LEU A 101 -3.89 -3.65 -0.88
CA LEU A 101 -2.68 -3.52 -0.10
C LEU A 101 -3.00 -3.86 1.36
N LEU A 102 -2.55 -5.03 1.81
CA LEU A 102 -2.71 -5.49 3.18
C LEU A 102 -1.47 -5.12 3.98
N VAL A 103 -1.62 -4.38 5.07
CA VAL A 103 -0.51 -3.99 5.95
C VAL A 103 -0.67 -4.69 7.29
N ALA A 104 0.30 -5.54 7.63
CA ALA A 104 0.31 -6.31 8.86
C ALA A 104 1.01 -5.54 9.97
N THR A 105 0.37 -5.49 11.14
CA THR A 105 0.89 -4.85 12.35
C THR A 105 0.71 -5.75 13.57
N SER A 106 1.33 -5.38 14.69
CA SER A 106 1.11 -6.06 15.97
C SER A 106 -0.32 -5.95 16.51
N LYS A 107 -1.15 -5.02 16.00
CA LYS A 107 -2.57 -4.87 16.37
C LYS A 107 -3.54 -5.55 15.40
N GLY A 108 -3.04 -6.19 14.34
CA GLY A 108 -3.84 -6.78 13.28
C GLY A 108 -3.43 -6.29 11.89
N VAL A 109 -4.25 -6.59 10.90
CA VAL A 109 -4.02 -6.21 9.50
C VAL A 109 -5.08 -5.19 9.10
N PHE A 110 -4.69 -4.11 8.44
CA PHE A 110 -5.61 -3.21 7.74
C PHE A 110 -5.42 -3.32 6.23
N THR A 111 -6.44 -2.94 5.49
CA THR A 111 -6.48 -3.07 4.02
C THR A 111 -6.74 -1.72 3.38
N VAL A 112 -5.87 -1.35 2.44
CA VAL A 112 -6.09 -0.21 1.53
C VAL A 112 -6.41 -0.75 0.15
N VAL A 113 -7.45 -0.23 -0.47
CA VAL A 113 -7.87 -0.59 -1.82
C VAL A 113 -7.30 0.43 -2.79
N ASN A 114 -6.55 -0.04 -3.78
CA ASN A 114 -6.12 0.74 -4.92
C ASN A 114 -7.17 0.56 -6.02
N HIS A 115 -7.61 1.67 -6.61
CA HIS A 115 -8.60 1.72 -7.67
C HIS A 115 -7.96 2.25 -8.94
N VAL A 116 -8.26 1.60 -10.07
CA VAL A 116 -7.95 2.12 -11.41
C VAL A 116 -9.22 2.03 -12.24
N GLU A 117 -9.78 3.18 -12.59
CA GLU A 117 -10.87 3.30 -13.56
C GLU A 117 -10.30 3.70 -14.92
N HIS A 118 -10.63 2.94 -15.96
CA HIS A 118 -10.04 3.09 -17.28
C HIS A 118 -10.95 2.61 -18.41
N ASN A 119 -10.63 3.01 -19.65
CA ASN A 119 -11.43 2.71 -20.84
C ASN A 119 -11.16 1.31 -21.47
N GLY A 120 -10.48 0.42 -20.75
CA GLY A 120 -10.13 -0.94 -21.21
C GLY A 120 -8.86 -1.10 -22.05
N TYR A 121 -8.14 -0.01 -22.39
CA TYR A 121 -6.89 -0.10 -23.18
C TYR A 121 -5.60 -0.06 -22.35
N TYR A 122 -5.64 0.65 -21.22
CA TYR A 122 -4.54 0.79 -20.27
C TYR A 122 -5.11 0.50 -18.88
N GLY A 123 -4.40 -0.25 -18.05
CA GLY A 123 -4.87 -0.67 -16.73
C GLY A 123 -3.75 -1.32 -15.92
N GLY A 124 -4.10 -1.92 -14.80
CA GLY A 124 -3.13 -2.53 -13.87
C GLY A 124 -2.46 -1.52 -12.94
N PHE A 125 -1.65 -2.04 -12.01
CA PHE A 125 -1.12 -1.30 -10.87
C PHE A 125 0.41 -1.25 -10.88
N ALA A 126 0.97 -0.11 -10.48
CA ALA A 126 2.40 0.07 -10.30
C ALA A 126 2.69 0.62 -8.89
N ILE A 127 2.36 -0.19 -7.87
CA ILE A 127 2.58 0.19 -6.47
C ILE A 127 4.07 0.30 -6.17
N ARG A 128 4.47 1.46 -5.64
CA ARG A 128 5.84 1.78 -5.24
C ARG A 128 5.91 2.04 -3.75
N VAL A 129 7.04 1.65 -3.15
CA VAL A 129 7.37 1.97 -1.75
C VAL A 129 8.32 3.16 -1.73
N LEU A 130 7.88 4.25 -1.13
CA LEU A 130 8.57 5.53 -1.09
C LEU A 130 8.99 5.86 0.35
N GLU A 131 10.16 6.46 0.48
CA GLU A 131 10.56 7.10 1.74
C GLU A 131 9.85 8.45 1.85
N ARG A 132 9.34 8.77 3.04
CA ARG A 132 8.64 10.03 3.30
C ARG A 132 9.37 10.78 4.40
N ASN A 133 9.69 12.05 4.13
CA ASN A 133 10.09 12.99 5.17
C ASN A 133 8.80 13.49 5.81
N VAL A 134 8.62 13.18 7.09
CA VAL A 134 7.42 13.53 7.88
C VAL A 134 7.78 14.57 8.92
#